data_AF-A0A365T3X4-F1
#
_entry.id   AF-A0A365T3X4-F1
#
_cell.length_a   1.000
_cell.length_b   1.000
_cell.length_c   1.000
_cell.angle_alpha   90.00
_cell.angle_beta   90.00
_cell.angle_gamma   90.00
#
_symmetry.space_group_name_H-M   'P 1'
#
loop_
_entity.id
_entity.type
_entity.pdbx_description
1 polymer ?
#
loop_
_entity_poly.entity_id
_entity_poly.type
_entity_poly.pdbx_seq_one_letter_code
_entity_poly.pdbx_strand_id
1 'polypeptide(L)'
;MASNSIGSPRLPPLAQDSLDALSAAIPEHEGFSYERAYTILAEEEDLSQPGADDTIERLLLRGHLYEVDGQLRLTEWAQANE
;
A
#
# COMPACT_ATOMS: atom_id res chain seq x y z
N MET A 1 -24.35 -21.74 -0.23
CA MET A 1 -23.45 -21.67 0.94
C MET A 1 -22.11 -22.26 0.52
N ALA A 2 -21.12 -21.41 0.24
CA ALA A 2 -19.72 -21.82 0.13
C ALA A 2 -18.90 -20.64 0.66
N SER A 3 -18.68 -20.67 1.97
CA SER A 3 -17.80 -19.76 2.68
C SER A 3 -16.37 -20.08 2.27
N ASN A 4 -15.80 -19.24 1.41
CA ASN A 4 -14.35 -19.12 1.30
C ASN A 4 -14.00 -17.63 1.37
N SER A 5 -14.41 -17.00 2.47
CA SER A 5 -13.79 -15.77 2.95
C SER A 5 -12.36 -16.14 3.30
N ILE A 6 -11.49 -16.19 2.30
CA ILE A 6 -10.04 -16.17 2.50
C ILE A 6 -9.83 -14.85 3.21
N GLY A 7 -9.76 -14.89 4.54
CA GLY A 7 -9.39 -13.76 5.34
C GLY A 7 -7.97 -13.43 4.93
N SER A 8 -7.81 -12.56 3.93
CA SER A 8 -6.60 -11.79 3.73
C SER A 8 -6.25 -11.28 5.12
N PRO A 9 -5.07 -11.64 5.66
CA PRO A 9 -4.72 -11.27 7.02
C PRO A 9 -4.82 -9.76 7.11
N ARG A 10 -5.88 -9.30 7.78
CA ARG A 10 -6.35 -7.90 7.73
C ARG A 10 -5.14 -7.01 7.87
N LEU A 11 -4.94 -6.12 6.91
CA LEU A 11 -3.92 -5.10 7.05
C LEU A 11 -4.19 -4.39 8.38
N PRO A 12 -3.14 -4.05 9.16
CA PRO A 12 -3.33 -3.14 10.27
C PRO A 12 -4.06 -1.90 9.76
N PRO A 13 -4.97 -1.29 10.55
CA PRO A 13 -5.78 -0.16 10.10
C PRO A 13 -4.91 0.94 9.48
N LEU A 14 -3.75 1.23 10.08
CA LEU A 14 -2.77 2.15 9.53
C LEU A 14 -2.25 1.74 8.13
N ALA A 15 -1.88 0.48 7.92
CA ALA A 15 -1.40 0.03 6.61
C ALA A 15 -2.51 0.04 5.54
N GLN A 16 -3.77 -0.12 5.94
CA GLN A 16 -4.91 -0.01 5.04
C GLN A 16 -5.16 1.45 4.64
N ASP A 17 -5.12 2.36 5.60
CA ASP A 17 -5.31 3.80 5.39
C ASP A 17 -4.18 4.38 4.52
N SER A 18 -2.92 4.02 4.84
CA SER A 18 -1.74 4.28 4.02
C SER A 18 -1.88 3.79 2.57
N LEU A 19 -2.41 2.57 2.38
CA LEU A 19 -2.61 2.01 1.04
C LEU A 19 -3.68 2.78 0.27
N ASP A 20 -4.75 3.19 0.94
CA ASP A 20 -5.82 4.01 0.37
C ASP A 20 -5.27 5.38 -0.06
N ALA A 21 -4.53 6.05 0.83
CA ALA A 21 -3.85 7.32 0.54
C ALA A 21 -2.88 7.22 -0.65
N LEU A 22 -2.05 6.17 -0.69
CA LEU A 22 -1.16 5.90 -1.81
C LEU A 22 -1.94 5.66 -3.10
N SER A 23 -3.05 4.93 -3.04
CA SER A 23 -3.90 4.67 -4.21
C SER A 23 -4.66 5.91 -4.69
N ALA A 24 -5.03 6.80 -3.78
CA ALA A 24 -5.70 8.05 -4.13
C ALA A 24 -4.71 9.06 -4.76
N ALA A 25 -3.48 9.09 -4.26
CA ALA A 25 -2.43 9.99 -4.73
C ALA A 25 -1.71 9.49 -6.00
N ILE A 26 -1.66 8.18 -6.24
CA ILE A 26 -0.86 7.57 -7.30
C ILE A 26 -1.77 6.79 -8.26
N PRO A 27 -1.79 7.16 -9.55
CA PRO A 27 -2.58 6.46 -10.53
C PRO A 27 -2.13 4.99 -10.68
N GLU A 28 -3.11 4.11 -10.80
CA GLU A 28 -3.06 2.63 -10.90
C GLU A 28 -2.00 2.03 -11.85
N HIS A 29 -1.51 2.79 -12.83
CA HIS A 29 -0.52 2.34 -13.80
C HIS A 29 0.87 3.01 -13.66
N GLU A 30 1.03 3.94 -12.72
CA GLU A 30 2.27 4.67 -12.53
C GLU A 30 3.10 4.08 -11.40
N GLY A 31 4.38 3.79 -11.70
CA GLY A 31 5.36 3.45 -10.69
C GLY A 31 5.82 4.70 -9.94
N PHE A 32 6.02 4.57 -8.64
CA PHE A 32 6.46 5.65 -7.76
C PHE A 32 7.69 5.26 -6.97
N SER A 33 8.54 6.22 -6.65
CA SER A 33 9.71 5.99 -5.81
C SER A 33 9.32 5.89 -4.34
N TYR A 34 10.12 5.20 -3.54
CA TYR A 34 9.98 5.18 -2.07
C TYR A 34 9.88 6.59 -1.48
N GLU A 35 10.67 7.54 -1.98
CA GLU A 35 10.59 8.95 -1.54
C GLU A 35 9.19 9.55 -1.73
N ARG A 36 8.52 9.26 -2.86
CA ARG A 36 7.17 9.74 -3.12
C ARG A 36 6.17 9.08 -2.19
N ALA A 37 6.35 7.78 -1.93
CA ALA A 37 5.56 7.05 -0.95
C ALA A 37 5.70 7.67 0.45
N TYR A 38 6.93 7.95 0.87
CA TYR A 38 7.21 8.59 2.16
C TYR A 38 6.58 9.96 2.27
N THR A 39 6.65 10.78 1.22
CA THR A 39 5.99 12.09 1.20
C THR A 39 4.48 11.94 1.39
N ILE A 40 3.83 11.06 0.64
CA ILE A 40 2.37 10.86 0.74
C ILE A 40 1.99 10.35 2.13
N LEU A 41 2.70 9.35 2.65
CA LEU A 41 2.42 8.79 3.97
C LEU A 41 2.69 9.81 5.10
N ALA A 42 3.68 10.68 4.93
CA ALA A 42 3.95 11.76 5.86
C ALA A 42 2.88 12.88 5.79
N GLU A 43 2.37 13.20 4.60
CA GLU A 43 1.36 14.26 4.43
C GLU A 43 -0.06 13.80 4.81
N GLU A 44 -0.45 12.60 4.41
CA GLU A 44 -1.82 12.09 4.60
C GLU A 44 -2.00 11.42 5.96
N GLU A 45 -1.01 10.67 6.43
CA GLU A 45 -1.09 9.87 7.67
C GLU A 45 -0.20 10.40 8.82
N ASP A 46 0.47 11.54 8.63
CA ASP A 46 1.44 12.11 9.58
C ASP A 46 2.52 11.09 10.01
N LEU A 47 2.86 10.15 9.10
CA LEU A 47 3.79 9.08 9.40
C LEU A 47 5.24 9.57 9.38
N SER A 48 5.98 9.18 10.42
CA SER A 48 7.43 9.30 10.42
C SER A 48 8.03 8.37 9.39
N GLN A 49 9.17 8.76 8.80
CA GLN A 49 9.92 7.94 7.83
C GLN A 49 10.08 6.45 8.22
N PRO A 50 10.45 6.07 9.45
CA PRO A 50 10.52 4.65 9.85
C PRO A 50 9.15 3.95 9.92
N GLY A 51 8.07 4.68 10.23
CA GLY A 51 6.71 4.13 10.23
C GLY A 51 6.21 3.90 8.80
N ALA A 52 6.51 4.84 7.90
CA ALA A 52 6.19 4.72 6.49
C ALA A 52 6.96 3.57 5.81
N ASP A 53 8.25 3.39 6.15
CA ASP A 53 9.08 2.27 5.68
C ASP A 53 8.51 0.92 6.13
N ASP A 54 8.18 0.77 7.42
CA ASP A 54 7.51 -0.43 7.96
C ASP A 54 6.16 -0.70 7.27
N THR A 55 5.37 0.35 6.99
CA THR A 55 4.11 0.19 6.26
C THR A 55 4.33 -0.28 4.82
N ILE A 56 5.24 0.35 4.08
CA ILE A 56 5.57 -0.05 2.70
C ILE A 56 6.08 -1.48 2.66
N GLU A 57 6.97 -1.86 3.59
CA GLU A 57 7.47 -3.23 3.70
C GLU A 57 6.33 -4.23 3.93
N ARG A 58 5.38 -3.92 4.82
CA ARG A 58 4.19 -4.77 5.03
C ARG A 58 3.34 -4.89 3.76
N LEU A 59 3.14 -3.80 3.04
CA LEU A 59 2.37 -3.79 1.79
C LEU A 59 3.06 -4.62 0.70
N LEU A 60 4.39 -4.57 0.61
CA LEU A 60 5.20 -5.43 -0.26
C LEU A 60 5.09 -6.90 0.15
N LEU A 61 5.26 -7.23 1.43
CA LEU A 61 5.17 -8.59 1.97
C LEU A 61 3.78 -9.22 1.77
N ARG A 62 2.74 -8.40 1.77
CA ARG A 62 1.36 -8.82 1.54
C ARG A 62 1.01 -8.95 0.05
N GLY A 63 1.85 -8.43 -0.86
CA GLY A 63 1.60 -8.42 -2.30
C GLY A 63 0.59 -7.34 -2.73
N HIS A 64 0.43 -6.28 -1.94
CA HIS A 64 -0.31 -5.09 -2.37
C HIS A 64 0.57 -4.16 -3.20
N LEU A 65 1.85 -4.08 -2.85
CA LEU A 65 2.88 -3.39 -3.63
C LEU A 65 3.83 -4.41 -4.26
N TYR A 66 4.43 -4.02 -5.38
CA TYR A 66 5.56 -4.71 -5.97
C TYR A 66 6.59 -3.70 -6.47
N GLU A 67 7.86 -4.05 -6.35
CA GLU A 67 8.96 -3.23 -6.87
C GLU A 67 9.34 -3.68 -8.29
N VAL A 68 9.40 -2.74 -9.23
CA VAL A 68 9.89 -2.93 -10.59
C VAL A 68 10.84 -1.80 -10.91
N ASP A 69 12.08 -2.14 -11.26
CA ASP A 69 13.12 -1.17 -11.64
C ASP A 69 13.42 -0.13 -10.53
N GLY A 70 13.30 -0.53 -9.26
CA GLY A 70 13.47 0.37 -8.11
C GLY A 70 12.28 1.31 -7.87
N GLN A 71 11.15 1.10 -8.56
CA GLN A 71 9.91 1.83 -8.36
C GLN A 71 8.83 0.91 -7.79
N LEU A 72 8.10 1.38 -6.79
CA LEU A 72 6.93 0.73 -6.23
C LEU A 72 5.74 0.89 -7.17
N ARG A 73 4.93 -0.16 -7.28
CA ARG A 73 3.68 -0.17 -8.04
C ARG A 73 2.58 -0.85 -7.23
N LEU A 74 1.37 -0.33 -7.36
CA LEU A 74 0.19 -0.91 -6.75
C LEU A 74 -0.29 -2.11 -7.56
N THR A 75 -0.68 -3.18 -6.86
CA THR A 75 -1.23 -4.40 -7.48
C THR A 75 -2.72 -4.22 -7.70
N GLU A 76 -3.22 -4.58 -8.89
CA GLU A 76 -4.65 -4.50 -9.25
C GLU A 76 -5.58 -5.25 -8.27
N TRP A 77 -5.08 -6.32 -7.62
CA TRP A 77 -5.82 -7.07 -6.59
C TRP A 77 -6.11 -6.26 -5.32
N ALA A 78 -5.27 -5.28 -4.98
CA ALA A 78 -5.46 -4.44 -3.80
C ALA A 78 -6.71 -3.56 -3.88
N GLN A 79 -7.22 -3.32 -5.09
CA GLN A 79 -8.35 -2.44 -5.39
C GLN A 79 -9.71 -3.15 -5.34
N ALA A 80 -9.75 -4.48 -5.47
CA ALA A 80 -11.00 -5.22 -5.73
C ALA A 80 -11.87 -5.47 -4.47
N ASN A 81 -11.63 -4.75 -3.37
CA ASN A 81 -12.32 -4.96 -2.09
C ASN A 81 -12.95 -3.66 -1.56
N GLU A 82 -13.69 -2.95 -2.42
CA GLU A 82 -14.69 -1.94 -2.03
C GLU A 82 -16.10 -2.56 -1.96
#